data_AF-A0AB38CWM9-F1
#
_entry.id   AF-A0AB38CWM9-F1
#
_cell.length_a   1.000
_cell.length_b   1.000
_cell.length_c   1.000
_cell.angle_alpha   90.00
_cell.angle_beta   90.00
_cell.angle_gamma   90.00
#
_symmetry.space_group_name_H-M   'P 1'
#
loop_
_entity.id
_entity.type
_entity.pdbx_description
1 polymer ?
#
loop_
_entity_poly.entity_id
_entity_poly.type
_entity_poly.pdbx_seq_one_letter_code
_entity_poly.pdbx_strand_id
1 'polypeptide(L)'
;MFRIIAATASLAVAAILALSGCSTATSTPSNPVVDTSASVSAQALVDVAAVWSSHPMPDCPRIVKGNETATPGVVLPSDETVAQQLAGVQSPASEVWVRTKLGWVTKWLAQTRADIIPDPSTPGARAEGKRFGQYVEHVRDELEAGHDISKPDLDGRFPEGCA
;
A
#
# COMPACT_ATOMS: atom_id res chain seq x y z
N MET A 1 -34.65 34.53 35.81
CA MET A 1 -35.39 33.42 35.19
C MET A 1 -34.49 32.17 35.24
N PHE A 2 -34.98 31.11 35.89
CA PHE A 2 -34.59 29.68 35.88
C PHE A 2 -33.11 29.20 35.96
N ARG A 3 -32.89 28.31 36.96
CA ARG A 3 -31.77 27.36 37.11
C ARG A 3 -32.07 26.06 36.35
N ILE A 4 -31.06 25.36 35.80
CA ILE A 4 -30.95 23.88 35.65
C ILE A 4 -29.43 23.55 35.57
N ILE A 5 -28.77 23.00 36.60
CA ILE A 5 -28.57 21.59 37.05
C ILE A 5 -27.53 20.79 36.24
N ALA A 6 -26.58 20.23 37.00
CA ALA A 6 -25.38 19.45 36.66
C ALA A 6 -25.63 18.02 36.14
N ALA A 7 -24.57 17.37 35.62
CA ALA A 7 -24.09 16.07 36.09
C ALA A 7 -22.75 15.66 35.44
N THR A 8 -21.74 15.41 36.28
CA THR A 8 -20.51 14.68 36.01
C THR A 8 -20.75 13.16 36.07
N ALA A 9 -20.04 12.38 35.25
CA ALA A 9 -19.76 10.98 35.56
C ALA A 9 -18.45 10.53 34.90
N SER A 10 -17.40 10.40 35.71
CA SER A 10 -16.15 9.70 35.36
C SER A 10 -16.39 8.20 35.46
N LEU A 11 -16.02 7.44 34.42
CA LEU A 11 -16.04 5.98 34.45
C LEU A 11 -14.62 5.46 34.66
N ALA A 12 -14.34 4.94 35.87
CA ALA A 12 -13.18 4.09 36.13
C ALA A 12 -13.65 2.63 36.07
N VAL A 13 -13.00 1.82 35.23
CA VAL A 13 -13.21 0.36 35.20
C VAL A 13 -11.98 -0.29 35.82
N ALA A 14 -12.20 -1.00 36.91
CA ALA A 14 -11.22 -1.75 37.66
C ALA A 14 -11.49 -3.26 37.57
N ALA A 15 -10.38 -4.02 37.66
CA ALA A 15 -10.25 -5.43 38.02
C ALA A 15 -10.66 -6.45 36.92
N ILE A 16 -10.10 -7.67 36.83
CA ILE A 16 -9.63 -8.58 37.88
C ILE A 16 -8.50 -9.49 37.31
N LEU A 17 -7.40 -9.67 38.05
CA LEU A 17 -6.44 -10.77 37.86
C LEU A 17 -6.99 -12.00 38.59
N ALA A 18 -7.28 -13.09 37.87
CA ALA A 18 -7.72 -14.35 38.46
C ALA A 18 -6.52 -15.29 38.68
N LEU A 19 -6.45 -15.83 39.89
CA LEU A 19 -5.50 -16.83 40.36
C LEU A 19 -5.77 -18.23 39.81
N SER A 20 -4.69 -19.00 39.75
CA SER A 20 -4.57 -20.44 39.58
C SER A 20 -5.48 -21.26 40.51
N GLY A 21 -6.12 -22.30 39.97
CA GLY A 21 -6.76 -23.38 40.73
C GLY A 21 -6.93 -24.65 39.90
N CYS A 22 -6.11 -25.67 40.17
CA CYS A 22 -6.37 -27.04 39.73
C CYS A 22 -7.51 -27.63 40.58
N SER A 23 -8.53 -28.19 39.94
CA SER A 23 -9.41 -29.21 40.55
C SER A 23 -10.05 -30.06 39.47
N THR A 24 -9.74 -31.35 39.51
CA THR A 24 -10.39 -32.45 38.78
C THR A 24 -11.82 -32.67 39.25
N ALA A 25 -12.77 -32.75 38.32
CA ALA A 25 -14.05 -33.44 38.52
C ALA A 25 -14.57 -34.03 37.18
N THR A 26 -15.19 -35.20 37.31
CA THR A 26 -15.45 -36.22 36.28
C THR A 26 -16.79 -36.06 35.55
N SER A 27 -16.73 -36.29 34.22
CA SER A 27 -17.73 -36.80 33.23
C SER A 27 -19.19 -36.32 33.18
N THR A 28 -19.58 -35.77 32.02
CA THR A 28 -20.78 -36.15 31.22
C THR A 28 -20.56 -35.66 29.77
N PRO A 29 -20.87 -36.45 28.71
CA PRO A 29 -20.58 -36.06 27.34
C PRO A 29 -21.72 -35.22 26.75
N SER A 30 -21.42 -33.97 26.44
CA SER A 30 -22.23 -33.14 25.55
C SER A 30 -21.36 -32.74 24.38
N ASN A 31 -21.77 -33.13 23.18
CA ASN A 31 -21.10 -32.84 21.92
C ASN A 31 -20.62 -31.38 21.86
N PRO A 32 -19.36 -31.09 21.49
CA PRO A 32 -18.99 -29.72 21.20
C PRO A 32 -19.73 -29.29 19.93
N VAL A 33 -20.74 -28.43 20.11
CA VAL A 33 -21.05 -27.44 19.09
C VAL A 33 -19.79 -26.62 18.96
N VAL A 34 -19.02 -26.92 17.91
CA VAL A 34 -17.92 -26.07 17.47
C VAL A 34 -18.57 -24.77 17.02
N ASP A 35 -18.72 -23.84 17.95
CA ASP A 35 -18.76 -22.43 17.62
C ASP A 35 -17.36 -22.09 17.12
N THR A 36 -17.13 -22.32 15.82
CA THR A 36 -16.07 -21.63 15.09
C THR A 36 -16.47 -20.16 15.10
N SER A 37 -16.18 -19.49 16.21
CA SER A 37 -16.01 -18.04 16.22
C SER A 37 -14.83 -17.78 15.30
N ALA A 38 -15.13 -17.52 14.02
CA ALA A 38 -14.17 -16.99 13.08
C ALA A 38 -13.78 -15.61 13.60
N SER A 39 -12.80 -15.57 14.52
CA SER A 39 -12.06 -14.35 14.78
C SER A 39 -11.41 -13.98 13.46
N VAL A 40 -11.99 -13.00 12.79
CA VAL A 40 -11.36 -12.29 11.69
C VAL A 40 -10.14 -11.63 12.32
N SER A 41 -9.01 -12.32 12.30
CA SER A 41 -7.73 -11.71 12.65
C SER A 41 -7.59 -10.52 11.71
N ALA A 42 -7.70 -9.31 12.27
CA ALA A 42 -7.44 -8.08 11.53
C ALA A 42 -6.08 -8.25 10.86
N GLN A 43 -6.08 -8.41 9.53
CA GLN A 43 -4.83 -8.52 8.78
C GLN A 43 -4.06 -7.22 9.06
N ALA A 44 -2.81 -7.37 9.49
CA ALA A 44 -1.95 -6.21 9.69
C ALA A 44 -1.81 -5.48 8.35
N LEU A 45 -1.99 -4.16 8.36
CA LEU A 45 -1.81 -3.35 7.16
C LEU A 45 -0.34 -3.40 6.73
N VAL A 46 -0.13 -3.45 5.42
CA VAL A 46 1.20 -3.43 4.81
C VAL A 46 1.66 -1.99 4.68
N ASP A 47 2.82 -1.67 5.25
CA ASP A 47 3.51 -0.40 5.04
C ASP A 47 4.11 -0.35 3.62
N VAL A 48 3.48 0.43 2.74
CA VAL A 48 3.89 0.56 1.34
C VAL A 48 5.28 1.17 1.21
N ALA A 49 5.64 2.14 2.06
CA ALA A 49 6.95 2.77 2.01
C ALA A 49 8.07 1.79 2.36
N ALA A 50 7.81 0.88 3.31
CA ALA A 50 8.72 -0.20 3.63
C ALA A 50 8.93 -1.14 2.44
N VAL A 51 7.87 -1.52 1.72
CA VAL A 51 8.01 -2.37 0.51
C VAL A 51 8.74 -1.61 -0.61
N TRP A 52 8.39 -0.34 -0.85
CA TRP A 52 9.02 0.51 -1.86
C TRP A 52 10.53 0.68 -1.64
N SER A 53 11.00 0.71 -0.39
CA SER A 53 12.44 0.85 -0.07
C SER A 53 13.32 -0.24 -0.69
N SER A 54 12.75 -1.41 -0.98
CA SER A 54 13.44 -2.50 -1.67
C SER A 54 13.51 -2.35 -3.20
N HIS A 55 12.83 -1.32 -3.76
CA HIS A 55 12.61 -1.10 -5.19
C HIS A 55 12.23 -2.40 -5.89
N PRO A 56 11.09 -3.01 -5.50
CA PRO A 56 10.72 -4.32 -5.99
C PRO A 56 10.67 -4.30 -7.51
N MET A 57 11.18 -5.36 -8.11
CA MET A 57 11.20 -5.53 -9.55
C MET A 57 10.20 -6.63 -9.89
N PRO A 58 9.38 -6.47 -10.93
CA PRO A 58 8.49 -7.54 -11.33
C PRO A 58 9.29 -8.70 -11.91
N ASP A 59 8.75 -9.90 -11.80
CA ASP A 59 9.33 -11.10 -12.42
C ASP A 59 9.11 -11.07 -13.95
N CYS A 60 9.81 -10.16 -14.64
CA CYS A 60 9.79 -10.06 -16.10
C CYS A 60 11.16 -10.37 -16.72
N PRO A 61 11.19 -11.10 -17.85
CA PRO A 61 12.44 -11.54 -18.49
C PRO A 61 13.25 -10.40 -19.13
N ARG A 62 12.63 -9.24 -19.40
CA ARG A 62 13.31 -8.05 -19.94
C ARG A 62 12.78 -6.81 -19.25
N ILE A 63 13.66 -6.08 -18.56
CA ILE A 63 13.34 -4.82 -17.90
C ILE A 63 14.47 -3.83 -18.20
N VAL A 64 14.09 -2.62 -18.61
CA VAL A 64 15.02 -1.49 -18.69
C VAL A 64 15.48 -1.16 -17.27
N LYS A 65 16.78 -1.26 -16.97
CA LYS A 65 17.32 -0.82 -15.67
C LYS A 65 17.60 0.67 -15.73
N GLY A 66 16.92 1.45 -14.89
CA GLY A 66 17.00 2.92 -14.80
C GLY A 66 18.32 3.46 -14.22
N ASN A 67 19.46 3.12 -14.83
CA ASN A 67 20.79 3.63 -14.47
C ASN A 67 21.09 4.98 -15.15
N GLU A 68 20.38 5.35 -16.21
CA GLU A 68 20.80 6.51 -16.98
C GLU A 68 20.51 7.82 -16.24
N THR A 69 21.56 8.63 -16.10
CA THR A 69 21.54 9.93 -15.42
C THR A 69 21.17 11.01 -16.43
N ALA A 70 20.22 11.87 -16.08
CA ALA A 70 19.78 12.95 -16.94
C ALA A 70 20.91 13.97 -17.19
N THR A 71 20.88 14.63 -18.35
CA THR A 71 21.65 15.85 -18.61
C THR A 71 21.30 16.92 -17.56
N PRO A 72 22.26 17.74 -17.08
CA PRO A 72 21.99 18.81 -16.12
C PRO A 72 20.84 19.73 -16.56
N GLY A 73 19.90 20.03 -15.65
CA GLY A 73 18.72 20.87 -15.92
C GLY A 73 17.43 20.11 -16.25
N VAL A 74 17.48 18.78 -16.32
CA VAL A 74 16.33 17.91 -16.56
C VAL A 74 15.87 17.29 -15.24
N VAL A 75 14.61 17.49 -14.88
CA VAL A 75 13.98 16.81 -13.75
C VAL A 75 13.33 15.54 -14.25
N LEU A 76 13.99 14.39 -14.02
CA LEU A 76 13.39 13.08 -14.24
C LEU A 76 12.54 12.68 -13.03
N PRO A 77 11.47 11.90 -13.22
CA PRO A 77 10.90 11.16 -12.11
C PRO A 77 11.98 10.26 -11.50
N SER A 78 12.00 10.16 -10.19
CA SER A 78 12.99 9.41 -9.41
C SER A 78 12.31 8.55 -8.35
N ASP A 79 13.06 7.62 -7.77
CA ASP A 79 12.58 6.78 -6.69
C ASP A 79 12.11 7.61 -5.48
N GLU A 80 12.76 8.75 -5.23
CA GLU A 80 12.36 9.69 -4.17
C GLU A 80 11.02 10.37 -4.48
N THR A 81 10.78 10.77 -5.73
CA THR A 81 9.49 11.38 -6.11
C THR A 81 8.34 10.39 -6.06
N VAL A 82 8.60 9.10 -6.27
CA VAL A 82 7.62 8.01 -6.07
C VAL A 82 7.41 7.79 -4.57
N ALA A 83 8.48 7.69 -3.79
CA ALA A 83 8.40 7.52 -2.34
C ALA A 83 7.59 8.63 -1.66
N GLN A 84 7.75 9.88 -2.12
CA GLN A 84 6.96 11.02 -1.64
C GLN A 84 5.47 10.86 -1.93
N GLN A 85 5.11 10.41 -3.13
CA GLN A 85 3.72 10.17 -3.49
C GLN A 85 3.11 9.01 -2.72
N LEU A 86 3.89 7.98 -2.41
CA LEU A 86 3.44 6.82 -1.63
C LEU A 86 3.56 6.99 -0.11
N ALA A 87 4.00 8.15 0.37
CA ALA A 87 4.27 8.37 1.78
C ALA A 87 2.99 8.21 2.63
N GLY A 88 3.10 7.41 3.70
CA GLY A 88 2.03 7.16 4.66
C GLY A 88 0.95 6.19 4.19
N VAL A 89 1.06 5.62 2.99
CA VAL A 89 0.10 4.64 2.48
C VAL A 89 0.23 3.33 3.26
N GLN A 90 -0.93 2.83 3.70
CA GLN A 90 -1.08 1.54 4.37
C GLN A 90 -2.06 0.71 3.54
N SER A 91 -1.67 -0.49 3.14
CA SER A 91 -2.51 -1.34 2.29
C SER A 91 -3.16 -2.47 3.09
N PRO A 92 -4.47 -2.72 2.94
CA PRO A 92 -5.12 -3.90 3.51
C PRO A 92 -4.87 -5.18 2.68
N ALA A 93 -4.23 -5.07 1.52
CA ALA A 93 -3.88 -6.22 0.68
C ALA A 93 -2.70 -7.02 1.25
N SER A 94 -2.45 -8.19 0.67
CA SER A 94 -1.25 -8.98 0.97
C SER A 94 0.03 -8.26 0.52
N GLU A 95 1.12 -8.45 1.26
CA GLU A 95 2.44 -7.88 0.91
C GLU A 95 2.91 -8.35 -0.48
N VAL A 96 2.56 -9.57 -0.90
CA VAL A 96 2.87 -10.09 -2.24
C VAL A 96 2.20 -9.27 -3.33
N TRP A 97 0.93 -8.91 -3.14
CA TRP A 97 0.21 -8.06 -4.11
C TRP A 97 0.78 -6.64 -4.12
N VAL A 98 1.04 -6.05 -2.94
CA VAL A 98 1.69 -4.73 -2.84
C VAL A 98 3.04 -4.73 -3.55
N ARG A 99 3.87 -5.75 -3.31
CA ARG A 99 5.17 -5.91 -3.97
C ARG A 99 5.04 -6.03 -5.49
N THR A 100 4.03 -6.75 -5.97
CA THR A 100 3.74 -6.87 -7.41
C THR A 100 3.39 -5.51 -8.02
N LYS A 101 2.47 -4.76 -7.41
CA LYS A 101 2.08 -3.41 -7.86
C LYS A 101 3.25 -2.45 -7.90
N LEU A 102 4.03 -2.41 -6.83
CA LEU A 102 5.23 -1.58 -6.77
C LEU A 102 6.29 -2.03 -7.76
N GLY A 103 6.34 -3.32 -8.12
CA GLY A 103 7.11 -3.83 -9.23
C GLY A 103 6.76 -3.14 -10.55
N TRP A 104 5.48 -3.00 -10.86
CA TRP A 104 5.05 -2.29 -12.07
C TRP A 104 5.44 -0.82 -12.04
N VAL A 105 5.35 -0.17 -10.88
CA VAL A 105 5.84 1.21 -10.70
C VAL A 105 7.34 1.32 -10.99
N THR A 106 8.17 0.42 -10.45
CA THR A 106 9.63 0.40 -10.72
C THR A 106 9.94 0.22 -12.21
N LYS A 107 9.26 -0.72 -12.88
CA LYS A 107 9.41 -0.98 -14.32
C LYS A 107 9.08 0.28 -15.13
N TRP A 108 7.92 0.89 -14.86
CA TRP A 108 7.46 2.06 -15.60
C TRP A 108 8.27 3.31 -15.28
N LEU A 109 8.78 3.47 -14.06
CA LEU A 109 9.72 4.53 -13.72
C LEU A 109 10.97 4.46 -14.62
N ALA A 110 11.54 3.26 -14.77
CA ALA A 110 12.71 3.08 -15.61
C ALA A 110 12.41 3.35 -17.09
N GLN A 111 11.27 2.89 -17.60
CA GLN A 111 10.84 3.14 -18.97
C GLN A 111 10.60 4.64 -19.24
N THR A 112 9.85 5.32 -18.36
CA THR A 112 9.61 6.76 -18.48
C THR A 112 10.90 7.56 -18.47
N ARG A 113 11.87 7.20 -17.62
CA ARG A 113 13.19 7.84 -17.63
C ARG A 113 13.90 7.64 -18.96
N ALA A 114 13.91 6.41 -19.49
CA ALA A 114 14.51 6.09 -20.78
C ALA A 114 13.85 6.83 -21.95
N ASP A 115 12.54 7.08 -21.89
CA ASP A 115 11.82 7.81 -22.95
C ASP A 115 12.04 9.34 -22.88
N ILE A 116 12.34 9.89 -21.69
CA ILE A 116 12.62 11.32 -21.51
C ILE A 116 14.07 11.67 -21.89
N ILE A 117 15.03 10.81 -21.57
CA ILE A 117 16.47 11.09 -21.71
C ILE A 117 16.92 11.53 -23.11
N PRO A 118 16.41 10.95 -24.22
CA PRO A 118 16.80 11.36 -25.57
C PRO A 118 16.46 12.82 -25.88
N ASP A 119 15.31 13.31 -25.41
CA ASP A 119 14.75 14.61 -25.78
C ASP A 119 14.14 15.37 -24.58
N PRO A 120 14.94 15.69 -23.55
CA PRO A 120 14.42 16.00 -22.23
C PRO A 120 13.84 17.42 -22.08
N SER A 121 14.16 18.31 -23.02
CA SER A 121 13.67 19.70 -23.02
C SER A 121 12.35 19.88 -23.78
N THR A 122 11.78 18.80 -24.32
CA THR A 122 10.55 18.88 -25.12
C THR A 122 9.29 18.98 -24.25
N PRO A 123 8.20 19.56 -24.76
CA PRO A 123 6.88 19.44 -24.12
C PRO A 123 6.45 17.98 -23.92
N GLY A 124 6.87 17.08 -24.80
CA GLY A 124 6.63 15.64 -24.71
C GLY A 124 7.24 15.02 -23.46
N ALA A 125 8.51 15.31 -23.17
CA ALA A 125 9.19 14.84 -21.96
C ALA A 125 8.47 15.27 -20.67
N ARG A 126 8.03 16.53 -20.60
CA ARG A 126 7.26 17.05 -19.46
C ARG A 126 5.90 16.36 -19.32
N ALA A 127 5.22 16.13 -20.44
CA ALA A 127 3.94 15.43 -20.45
C ALA A 127 4.08 13.97 -20.01
N GLU A 128 5.17 13.31 -20.38
CA GLU A 128 5.45 11.92 -19.98
C GLU A 128 5.73 11.83 -18.48
N GLY A 129 6.60 12.69 -17.94
CA GLY A 129 6.86 12.74 -16.49
C GLY A 129 5.60 13.05 -15.66
N LYS A 130 4.79 14.02 -16.10
CA LYS A 130 3.51 14.34 -15.45
C LYS A 130 2.57 13.14 -15.45
N ARG A 131 2.51 12.41 -16.56
CA ARG A 131 1.62 11.27 -16.70
C ARG A 131 2.08 10.05 -15.91
N PHE A 132 3.39 9.82 -15.80
CA PHE A 132 3.92 8.84 -14.86
C PHE A 132 3.52 9.19 -13.41
N GLY A 133 3.58 10.47 -13.01
CA GLY A 133 3.04 10.89 -11.71
C GLY A 133 1.57 10.53 -11.52
N GLN A 134 0.73 10.76 -12.53
CA GLN A 134 -0.70 10.36 -12.48
C GLN A 134 -0.91 8.86 -12.35
N TYR A 135 0.01 8.05 -12.89
CA TYR A 135 0.02 6.59 -12.71
C TYR A 135 0.41 6.20 -11.29
N VAL A 136 1.41 6.85 -10.70
CA VAL A 136 1.80 6.60 -9.29
C VAL A 136 0.66 7.00 -8.34
N GLU A 137 -0.01 8.13 -8.57
CA GLU A 137 -1.23 8.52 -7.83
C GLU A 137 -2.32 7.46 -7.97
N HIS A 138 -2.50 6.91 -9.17
CA HIS A 138 -3.49 5.87 -9.40
C HIS A 138 -3.15 4.58 -8.62
N VAL A 139 -1.90 4.11 -8.68
CA VAL A 139 -1.45 2.94 -7.92
C VAL A 139 -1.56 3.20 -6.42
N ARG A 140 -1.32 4.43 -5.95
CA ARG A 140 -1.60 4.81 -4.56
C ARG A 140 -3.04 4.54 -4.17
N ASP A 141 -4.01 4.96 -4.98
CA ASP A 141 -5.44 4.73 -4.72
C ASP A 141 -5.75 3.23 -4.61
N GLU A 142 -5.18 2.41 -5.50
CA GLU A 142 -5.33 0.95 -5.46
C GLU A 142 -4.70 0.34 -4.21
N LEU A 143 -3.52 0.82 -3.81
CA LEU A 143 -2.82 0.37 -2.62
C LEU A 143 -3.62 0.70 -1.35
N GLU A 144 -4.18 1.91 -1.25
CA GLU A 144 -5.06 2.32 -0.14
C GLU A 144 -6.35 1.47 -0.10
N ALA A 145 -6.92 1.13 -1.26
CA ALA A 145 -8.10 0.29 -1.37
C ALA A 145 -7.83 -1.22 -1.18
N GLY A 146 -6.58 -1.64 -1.41
CA GLY A 146 -6.14 -3.03 -1.38
C GLY A 146 -6.67 -3.90 -2.53
N HIS A 147 -7.06 -3.29 -3.64
CA HIS A 147 -7.51 -3.97 -4.85
C HIS A 147 -7.40 -3.06 -6.07
N ASP A 148 -7.48 -3.65 -7.26
CA ASP A 148 -7.40 -2.91 -8.52
C ASP A 148 -8.60 -1.97 -8.72
N ILE A 149 -8.34 -0.75 -9.16
CA ILE A 149 -9.37 0.24 -9.50
C ILE A 149 -9.20 0.55 -10.98
N SER A 150 -10.21 0.32 -11.82
CA SER A 150 -10.04 0.59 -13.25
C SER A 150 -9.87 2.08 -13.55
N LYS A 151 -8.81 2.42 -14.27
CA LYS A 151 -8.57 3.74 -14.85
C LYS A 151 -8.02 3.57 -16.28
N PRO A 152 -8.91 3.29 -17.26
CA PRO A 152 -8.53 2.83 -18.59
C PRO A 152 -7.46 3.68 -19.31
N ASP A 153 -7.51 5.00 -19.13
CA ASP A 153 -6.54 5.93 -19.74
C ASP A 153 -5.10 5.74 -19.23
N LEU A 154 -4.96 5.27 -17.99
CA LEU A 154 -3.67 4.95 -17.39
C LEU A 154 -3.34 3.47 -17.53
N ASP A 155 -4.29 2.58 -17.28
CA ASP A 155 -4.08 1.12 -17.38
C ASP A 155 -3.66 0.71 -18.80
N GLY A 156 -4.24 1.34 -19.82
CA GLY A 156 -3.87 1.10 -21.21
C GLY A 156 -2.48 1.64 -21.59
N ARG A 157 -1.98 2.66 -20.88
CA ARG A 157 -0.65 3.25 -21.14
C ARG A 157 0.46 2.64 -20.28
N PHE A 158 0.11 2.21 -19.08
CA PHE A 158 0.99 1.58 -18.11
C PHE A 158 0.49 0.17 -17.78
N PRO A 159 0.38 -0.74 -18.77
CA PRO A 159 -0.15 -2.07 -18.52
C PRO A 159 0.69 -2.80 -17.48
N GLU A 160 -0.02 -3.41 -16.55
CA GLU A 160 0.54 -4.31 -15.55
C GLU A 160 0.83 -5.67 -16.17
N GLY A 161 1.95 -6.27 -15.77
CA GLY A 161 2.44 -7.51 -16.35
C GLY A 161 3.68 -7.33 -17.22
N CYS A 162 4.15 -8.46 -17.74
CA CYS A 162 5.23 -8.51 -18.70
C CYS A 162 4.65 -8.41 -20.12
N ALA A 163 5.27 -7.58 -20.95
CA ALA A 163 4.96 -7.44 -22.38
C ALA A 163 5.99 -8.22 -23.21
#